data_AF-A0A4Q5R723-F1
#
_entry.id   AF-A0A4Q5R723-F1
#
_cell.length_a   1.000
_cell.length_b   1.000
_cell.length_c   1.000
_cell.angle_alpha   90.00
_cell.angle_beta   90.00
_cell.angle_gamma   90.00
#
_symmetry.space_group_name_H-M   'P 1'
#
loop_
_entity.id
_entity.type
_entity.pdbx_description
1 polymer ?
#
loop_
_entity_poly.entity_id
_entity_poly.type
_entity_poly.pdbx_seq_one_letter_code
_entity_poly.pdbx_strand_id
1 'polypeptide(L)'
;MIMLTSVKILPKFMELGADDYLTKPFDDLELLKAIEIRLKKAELVQAQYGNDAAGAGAFLKDLSDKGIMQLDPVQYESEPFHKKAIIYAESRRPKYLYYIKSGKVKAFRVHENGKEYITNLYQPGDYMGHIPLIEGTNYEESAMVLEDAEIVMIPKDDFLNAIYNDLGIAAKFIALISKDVKEKESRLLNLAYDSLRKRVAKGLVDIHTRFAGNDKSLSISREDIAQYVGTATESLIRTLSDFKSEKLIEIKDGRIIITDIRKLSSLAY
;
A
#
# COMPACT_ATOMS: atom_id res chain seq x y z
N MET A 1 17.48 43.27 -13.20
CA MET A 1 17.92 42.65 -14.46
C MET A 1 18.35 41.24 -14.09
N ILE A 2 17.52 40.19 -14.17
CA ILE A 2 16.55 39.79 -15.18
C ILE A 2 15.34 39.16 -14.47
N MET A 3 14.17 39.79 -14.58
CA MET A 3 12.89 39.09 -14.65
C MET A 3 12.73 38.59 -16.10
N LEU A 4 11.86 37.58 -16.28
CA LEU A 4 11.25 37.11 -17.55
C LEU A 4 11.77 35.76 -18.09
N THR A 5 11.42 34.65 -17.42
CA THR A 5 11.38 33.34 -18.11
C THR A 5 10.33 32.35 -17.59
N SER A 6 9.21 32.81 -17.03
CA SER A 6 8.15 31.88 -16.53
C SER A 6 6.77 32.05 -17.17
N VAL A 7 6.59 33.00 -18.09
CA VAL A 7 5.25 33.30 -18.65
C VAL A 7 4.98 32.60 -20.00
N LYS A 8 5.98 31.96 -20.63
CA LYS A 8 5.82 31.36 -21.97
C LYS A 8 5.47 29.87 -22.02
N ILE A 9 5.37 29.18 -20.88
CA ILE A 9 5.13 27.72 -20.85
C ILE A 9 3.65 27.38 -20.58
N LEU A 10 2.88 28.32 -20.04
CA LEU A 10 1.52 28.07 -19.56
C LEU A 10 0.46 27.72 -20.63
N PRO A 11 0.44 28.33 -21.84
CA PRO A 11 -0.63 28.06 -22.81
C PRO A 11 -0.68 26.61 -23.28
N LYS A 12 0.45 25.89 -23.21
CA LYS A 12 0.59 24.53 -23.71
C LYS A 12 0.12 23.47 -22.71
N PHE A 13 0.09 23.80 -21.41
CA PHE A 13 -0.45 22.92 -20.37
C PHE A 13 -1.98 22.90 -20.34
N MET A 14 -2.61 24.00 -20.81
CA MET A 14 -4.07 24.11 -20.91
C MET A 14 -4.66 23.23 -22.02
N GLU A 15 -3.89 22.88 -23.07
CA GLU A 15 -4.35 21.95 -24.11
C GLU A 15 -4.20 20.46 -23.72
N LEU A 16 -3.48 20.15 -22.65
CA LEU A 16 -3.08 18.78 -22.27
C LEU A 16 -3.87 18.20 -21.09
N GLY A 17 -5.01 18.78 -20.73
CA GLY A 17 -5.92 18.22 -19.72
C GLY A 17 -5.65 18.64 -18.27
N ALA A 18 -4.82 19.66 -18.06
CA ALA A 18 -4.62 20.30 -16.75
C ALA A 18 -5.58 21.49 -16.52
N ASP A 19 -6.88 21.32 -16.83
CA ASP A 19 -7.93 22.35 -16.72
C ASP A 19 -8.31 22.71 -15.26
N ASP A 20 -7.73 22.03 -14.26
CA ASP A 20 -8.17 22.11 -12.86
C ASP A 20 -7.45 23.15 -12.00
N TYR A 21 -6.50 23.90 -12.57
CA TYR A 21 -5.79 24.94 -11.83
C TYR A 21 -6.23 26.34 -12.24
N LEU A 22 -7.14 26.94 -11.46
CA LEU A 22 -7.28 28.40 -11.39
C LEU A 22 -6.23 28.93 -10.41
N THR A 23 -5.16 29.52 -10.93
CA THR A 23 -4.14 30.17 -10.08
C THR A 23 -4.70 31.47 -9.51
N LYS A 24 -4.61 31.65 -8.19
CA LYS A 24 -5.02 32.91 -7.53
C LYS A 24 -3.98 34.02 -7.73
N PRO A 25 -4.38 35.29 -7.87
CA PRO A 25 -5.76 35.75 -8.07
C PRO A 25 -6.22 35.46 -9.51
N PHE A 26 -7.43 34.95 -9.68
CA PHE A 26 -8.02 34.66 -10.99
C PHE A 26 -8.94 35.81 -11.43
N ASP A 27 -9.04 36.03 -12.73
CA ASP A 27 -9.94 37.03 -13.33
C ASP A 27 -11.36 36.44 -13.51
N ASP A 28 -12.40 37.28 -13.39
CA ASP A 28 -13.80 36.84 -13.47
C ASP A 28 -14.13 36.23 -14.84
N LEU A 29 -13.45 36.68 -15.90
CA LEU A 29 -13.56 36.15 -17.25
C LEU A 29 -12.92 34.77 -17.40
N GLU A 30 -11.81 34.50 -16.69
CA GLU A 30 -11.17 33.18 -16.67
C GLU A 30 -12.04 32.17 -15.91
N LEU A 31 -12.67 32.60 -14.82
CA LEU A 31 -13.62 31.78 -14.06
C LEU A 31 -14.84 31.41 -14.91
N LEU A 32 -15.43 32.39 -15.61
CA LEU A 32 -16.56 32.17 -16.53
C LEU A 32 -16.20 31.20 -17.64
N LYS A 33 -15.01 31.35 -18.24
CA LYS A 33 -14.54 30.46 -19.30
C LYS A 33 -14.32 29.03 -18.80
N ALA A 34 -13.77 28.85 -17.59
CA ALA A 34 -13.60 27.54 -16.97
C ALA A 34 -14.95 26.87 -16.67
N ILE A 35 -15.94 27.63 -16.20
CA ILE A 35 -17.31 27.14 -15.99
C ILE A 35 -17.97 26.74 -17.31
N GLU A 36 -17.81 27.55 -18.37
CA GLU A 36 -18.38 27.25 -19.69
C GLU A 36 -17.78 25.97 -20.30
N ILE A 37 -16.46 25.80 -20.21
CA ILE A 37 -15.78 24.58 -20.67
C ILE A 37 -16.27 23.36 -19.89
N ARG A 38 -16.45 23.48 -18.57
CA ARG A 38 -16.96 22.39 -17.71
C ARG A 38 -18.39 22.02 -18.05
N LEU A 39 -19.26 23.00 -18.30
CA LEU A 39 -20.64 22.77 -18.70
C LEU A 39 -20.70 22.09 -20.08
N LYS A 40 -19.92 22.56 -21.07
CA LYS A 40 -19.82 21.90 -22.38
C LYS A 40 -19.28 20.47 -22.28
N LYS A 41 -18.27 20.23 -21.44
CA LYS A 41 -17.70 18.89 -21.23
C LYS A 41 -18.72 17.97 -20.55
N ALA A 42 -19.46 18.47 -19.56
CA ALA A 42 -20.54 17.73 -18.91
C ALA A 42 -21.69 17.42 -19.87
N GLU A 43 -22.08 18.36 -20.74
CA GLU A 43 -23.09 18.17 -21.78
C GLU A 43 -22.66 17.14 -22.83
N LEU A 44 -21.40 17.16 -23.26
CA LEU A 44 -20.85 16.17 -24.20
C LEU A 44 -20.85 14.75 -23.58
N VAL A 45 -20.46 14.63 -22.31
CA VAL A 45 -20.51 13.35 -21.58
C VAL A 45 -21.96 12.89 -21.40
N GLN A 46 -22.89 13.79 -21.07
CA GLN A 46 -24.31 13.46 -20.95
C GLN A 46 -24.95 13.09 -22.30
N ALA A 47 -24.59 13.77 -23.39
CA ALA A 47 -25.11 13.48 -24.72
C ALA A 47 -24.57 12.15 -25.29
N GLN A 48 -23.34 11.77 -24.92
CA GLN A 48 -22.69 10.57 -25.42
C GLN A 48 -23.04 9.31 -24.61
N TYR A 49 -23.28 9.44 -23.30
CA TYR A 49 -23.51 8.30 -22.42
C TYR A 49 -24.90 8.28 -21.78
N GLY A 50 -25.63 9.39 -21.69
CA GLY A 50 -26.93 9.45 -20.99
C GLY A 50 -26.79 9.49 -19.47
N ASN A 51 -27.87 9.84 -18.77
CA ASN A 51 -27.90 9.99 -17.30
C ASN A 51 -28.39 8.73 -16.55
N ASP A 52 -28.44 7.58 -17.22
CA ASP A 52 -28.90 6.32 -16.63
C ASP A 52 -27.73 5.39 -16.26
N ALA A 53 -28.04 4.32 -15.51
CA ALA A 53 -27.04 3.37 -15.05
C ALA A 53 -26.32 2.65 -16.21
N ALA A 54 -26.99 2.52 -17.37
CA ALA A 54 -26.41 1.96 -18.58
C ALA A 54 -25.35 2.90 -19.18
N GLY A 55 -25.62 4.21 -19.18
CA GLY A 55 -24.70 5.26 -19.56
C GLY A 55 -23.44 5.32 -18.72
N ALA A 56 -23.59 5.26 -17.40
CA ALA A 56 -22.45 5.19 -16.49
C ALA A 56 -21.59 3.94 -16.77
N GLY A 57 -22.22 2.79 -17.05
CA GLY A 57 -21.51 1.56 -17.42
C GLY A 57 -20.75 1.67 -18.76
N ALA A 58 -21.37 2.30 -19.76
CA ALA A 58 -20.75 2.55 -21.06
C ALA A 58 -19.60 3.56 -20.99
N PHE A 59 -19.72 4.61 -20.17
CA PHE A 59 -18.66 5.58 -19.89
C PHE A 59 -17.44 4.92 -19.24
N LEU A 60 -17.67 4.11 -18.20
CA LEU A 60 -16.60 3.36 -17.52
C LEU A 60 -15.90 2.37 -18.46
N LYS A 61 -16.66 1.74 -19.36
CA LYS A 61 -16.12 0.81 -20.36
C LYS A 61 -15.33 1.55 -21.45
N ASP A 62 -15.83 2.67 -21.96
CA ASP A 62 -15.19 3.45 -23.02
C ASP A 62 -13.93 4.18 -22.49
N LEU A 63 -13.93 4.58 -21.21
CA LEU A 63 -12.72 5.00 -20.48
C LEU A 63 -11.70 3.86 -20.40
N SER A 64 -12.14 2.64 -20.06
CA SER A 64 -11.27 1.46 -20.04
C SER A 64 -10.71 1.10 -21.42
N ASP A 65 -11.45 1.36 -22.50
CA ASP A 65 -11.10 0.95 -23.87
C ASP A 65 -10.26 2.00 -24.64
N LYS A 66 -10.33 3.30 -24.28
CA LYS A 66 -9.68 4.39 -25.05
C LYS A 66 -8.29 4.84 -24.57
N GLY A 67 -7.61 4.03 -23.77
CA GLY A 67 -6.19 4.23 -23.46
C GLY A 67 -5.99 5.02 -22.19
N ILE A 68 -6.27 4.36 -21.07
CA ILE A 68 -5.68 4.73 -19.80
C ILE A 68 -4.37 3.93 -19.68
N MET A 69 -3.27 4.59 -19.31
CA MET A 69 -2.04 3.90 -18.89
C MET A 69 -2.42 2.95 -17.75
N GLN A 70 -2.66 1.69 -18.08
CA GLN A 70 -2.74 0.67 -17.04
C GLN A 70 -1.38 0.64 -16.38
N LEU A 71 -1.33 0.95 -15.09
CA LEU A 71 -0.18 0.60 -14.24
C LEU A 71 -0.06 -0.93 -14.26
N ASP A 72 0.54 -1.44 -15.33
CA ASP A 72 0.86 -2.85 -15.51
C ASP A 72 2.32 -3.05 -15.07
N PRO A 73 2.55 -3.70 -13.92
CA PRO A 73 3.90 -3.92 -13.42
C PRO A 73 4.81 -4.66 -14.40
N VAL A 74 4.24 -5.41 -15.37
CA VAL A 74 5.02 -6.16 -16.37
C VAL A 74 5.81 -5.24 -17.31
N GLN A 75 5.40 -3.98 -17.45
CA GLN A 75 6.05 -3.01 -18.33
C GLN A 75 7.30 -2.36 -17.72
N TYR A 76 7.53 -2.56 -16.43
CA TYR A 76 8.62 -1.91 -15.68
C TYR A 76 9.72 -2.91 -15.33
N GLU A 77 10.94 -2.41 -15.12
CA GLU A 77 12.06 -3.23 -14.71
C GLU A 77 11.84 -3.81 -13.30
N SER A 78 12.18 -5.08 -13.15
CA SER A 78 12.25 -5.76 -11.87
C SER A 78 13.69 -5.96 -11.42
N GLU A 79 13.94 -5.74 -10.12
CA GLU A 79 15.24 -5.98 -9.51
C GLU A 79 15.16 -7.13 -8.49
N PRO A 80 16.18 -8.01 -8.45
CA PRO A 80 16.31 -9.01 -7.41
C PRO A 80 16.86 -8.39 -6.13
N PHE A 81 16.25 -8.73 -5.00
CA PHE A 81 16.70 -8.35 -3.66
C PHE A 81 16.96 -9.61 -2.84
N HIS A 82 18.16 -9.71 -2.28
CA HIS A 82 18.48 -10.80 -1.36
C HIS A 82 17.83 -10.57 0.01
N LYS A 83 17.63 -11.66 0.74
CA LYS A 83 17.16 -11.65 2.13
C LYS A 83 17.95 -10.63 2.97
N LYS A 84 17.22 -9.83 3.76
CA LYS A 84 17.68 -8.70 4.57
C LYS A 84 18.13 -7.46 3.80
N ALA A 85 17.99 -7.39 2.48
CA ALA A 85 18.22 -6.15 1.74
C ALA A 85 17.14 -5.10 2.08
N ILE A 86 17.58 -3.85 2.26
CA ILE A 86 16.70 -2.69 2.44
C ILE A 86 16.25 -2.19 1.06
N ILE A 87 14.94 -2.04 0.88
CA ILE A 87 14.34 -1.53 -0.37
C ILE A 87 14.31 0.00 -0.32
N TYR A 88 13.81 0.54 0.79
CA TYR A 88 13.85 1.96 1.10
C TYR A 88 14.01 2.17 2.60
N ALA A 89 14.55 3.33 2.99
CA ALA A 89 14.81 3.67 4.37
C ALA A 89 14.01 4.89 4.82
N GLU A 90 13.66 4.92 6.10
CA GLU A 90 13.02 6.05 6.77
C GLU A 90 13.80 7.35 6.52
N SER A 91 13.08 8.47 6.46
CA SER A 91 13.58 9.82 6.17
C SER A 91 14.20 10.01 4.78
N ARG A 92 14.17 9.00 3.89
CA ARG A 92 14.58 9.16 2.49
C ARG A 92 13.41 9.62 1.62
N ARG A 93 13.74 10.32 0.52
CA ARG A 93 12.77 10.76 -0.48
C ARG A 93 12.29 9.57 -1.33
N PRO A 94 10.97 9.40 -1.52
CA PRO A 94 10.43 8.35 -2.36
C PRO A 94 10.68 8.66 -3.85
N LYS A 95 11.07 7.63 -4.58
CA LYS A 95 11.34 7.71 -6.04
C LYS A 95 10.48 6.75 -6.85
N TYR A 96 10.09 5.64 -6.24
CA TYR A 96 9.38 4.55 -6.90
C TYR A 96 8.23 4.08 -6.04
N LEU A 97 7.14 3.69 -6.71
CA LEU A 97 6.17 2.75 -6.19
C LEU A 97 6.75 1.34 -6.40
N TYR A 98 6.69 0.50 -5.38
CA TYR A 98 7.22 -0.85 -5.47
C TYR A 98 6.07 -1.84 -5.57
N TYR A 99 6.18 -2.79 -6.50
CA TYR A 99 5.26 -3.93 -6.61
C TYR A 99 6.02 -5.24 -6.38
N ILE A 100 5.49 -6.09 -5.51
CA ILE A 100 6.14 -7.36 -5.17
C ILE A 100 5.73 -8.41 -6.20
N LYS A 101 6.68 -8.83 -7.03
CA LYS A 101 6.48 -9.93 -7.98
C LYS A 101 6.68 -11.29 -7.32
N SER A 102 7.68 -11.41 -6.44
CA SER A 102 7.90 -12.61 -5.61
C SER A 102 8.61 -12.26 -4.29
N GLY A 103 8.58 -13.19 -3.33
CA GLY A 103 9.19 -13.04 -2.01
C GLY A 103 8.28 -12.34 -0.99
N LYS A 104 8.85 -12.01 0.18
CA LYS A 104 8.14 -11.38 1.30
C LYS A 104 8.92 -10.20 1.83
N VAL A 105 8.21 -9.16 2.22
CA VAL A 105 8.80 -7.90 2.69
C VAL A 105 8.14 -7.47 3.99
N LYS A 106 8.92 -6.89 4.90
CA LYS A 106 8.39 -6.18 6.07
C LYS A 106 8.63 -4.68 5.92
N ALA A 107 7.63 -3.88 6.27
CA ALA A 107 7.85 -2.48 6.65
C ALA A 107 7.95 -2.36 8.16
N PHE A 108 8.86 -1.53 8.64
CA PHE A 108 9.13 -1.38 10.05
C PHE A 108 9.63 0.02 10.40
N ARG A 109 9.40 0.39 11.65
CA ARG A 109 9.93 1.61 12.26
C ARG A 109 10.83 1.24 13.43
N VAL A 110 11.86 2.05 13.65
CA VAL A 110 12.78 1.88 14.78
C VAL A 110 12.47 2.97 15.81
N HIS A 111 12.11 2.57 17.02
CA HIS A 111 11.97 3.49 18.13
C HIS A 111 13.34 4.01 18.58
N GLU A 112 13.40 5.16 19.25
CA GLU A 112 14.63 5.77 19.77
C GLU A 112 15.49 4.86 20.68
N ASN A 113 14.90 3.80 21.23
CA ASN A 113 15.59 2.82 22.08
C ASN A 113 16.11 1.60 21.28
N GLY A 114 16.07 1.67 19.94
CA GLY A 114 16.50 0.61 19.03
C GLY A 114 15.49 -0.53 18.84
N LYS A 115 14.30 -0.46 19.44
CA LYS A 115 13.27 -1.49 19.23
C LYS A 115 12.55 -1.27 17.91
N GLU A 116 12.54 -2.31 17.08
CA GLU A 116 11.77 -2.34 15.84
C GLU A 116 10.31 -2.74 16.10
N TYR A 117 9.40 -2.08 15.39
CA TYR A 117 8.01 -2.48 15.27
C TYR A 117 7.68 -2.68 13.78
N ILE A 118 7.18 -3.86 13.43
CA ILE A 118 6.75 -4.14 12.05
C ILE A 118 5.37 -3.53 11.84
N THR A 119 5.31 -2.51 11.00
CA THR A 119 4.09 -1.79 10.66
C THR A 119 3.27 -2.53 9.62
N ASN A 120 3.93 -3.20 8.67
CA ASN A 120 3.24 -3.98 7.65
C ASN A 120 4.05 -5.18 7.14
N LEU A 121 3.34 -6.15 6.60
CA LEU A 121 3.87 -7.36 5.97
C LEU A 121 3.28 -7.47 4.58
N TYR A 122 4.16 -7.59 3.59
CA TYR A 122 3.80 -7.57 2.18
C TYR A 122 4.20 -8.88 1.49
N GLN A 123 3.36 -9.29 0.55
CA GLN A 123 3.45 -10.55 -0.20
C GLN A 123 3.33 -10.28 -1.71
N PRO A 124 3.52 -11.30 -2.56
CA PRO A 124 3.36 -11.13 -4.01
C PRO A 124 1.98 -10.56 -4.37
N GLY A 125 1.97 -9.54 -5.23
CA GLY A 125 0.76 -8.79 -5.60
C GLY A 125 0.54 -7.49 -4.82
N ASP A 126 1.28 -7.26 -3.73
CA ASP A 126 1.13 -6.04 -2.94
C ASP A 126 1.95 -4.87 -3.51
N TYR A 127 1.46 -3.65 -3.23
CA TYR A 127 2.12 -2.39 -3.53
C TYR A 127 2.66 -1.74 -2.25
N MET A 128 3.86 -1.15 -2.33
CA MET A 128 4.54 -0.48 -1.22
C MET A 128 5.02 0.92 -1.59
N GLY A 129 5.17 1.79 -0.59
CA GLY A 129 5.70 3.14 -0.77
C GLY A 129 4.74 4.15 -1.40
N HIS A 130 3.46 3.80 -1.55
CA HIS A 130 2.45 4.64 -2.21
C HIS A 130 2.08 5.90 -1.40
N ILE A 131 1.96 5.80 -0.07
CA ILE A 131 1.59 6.94 0.81
C ILE A 131 2.53 8.15 0.64
N PRO A 132 3.85 8.02 0.84
CA PRO A 132 4.75 9.18 0.73
C PRO A 132 4.88 9.72 -0.70
N LEU A 133 4.59 8.90 -1.73
CA LEU A 133 4.52 9.38 -3.11
C LEU A 133 3.31 10.30 -3.33
N ILE A 134 2.14 9.89 -2.83
CA ILE A 134 0.88 10.64 -2.94
C ILE A 134 0.96 11.95 -2.13
N GLU A 135 1.49 11.89 -0.91
CA GLU A 135 1.60 13.06 -0.03
C GLU A 135 2.78 13.98 -0.37
N GLY A 136 3.76 13.50 -1.14
CA GLY A 136 4.99 14.23 -1.42
C GLY A 136 5.93 14.35 -0.21
N THR A 137 5.84 13.42 0.74
CA THR A 137 6.62 13.37 1.99
C THR A 137 7.80 12.40 1.88
N ASN A 138 8.67 12.37 2.90
CA ASN A 138 9.70 11.33 3.01
C ASN A 138 9.08 10.03 3.55
N TYR A 139 9.77 8.89 3.35
CA TYR A 139 9.36 7.65 3.99
C TYR A 139 9.34 7.79 5.52
N GLU A 140 8.24 7.40 6.16
CA GLU A 140 8.11 7.35 7.63
C GLU A 140 8.56 6.00 8.23
N GLU A 141 8.86 5.03 7.38
CA GLU A 141 9.25 3.67 7.75
C GLU A 141 10.28 3.14 6.75
N SER A 142 10.98 2.08 7.13
CA SER A 142 11.90 1.37 6.24
C SER A 142 11.25 0.07 5.76
N ALA A 143 11.62 -0.40 4.57
CA ALA A 143 11.20 -1.70 4.06
C ALA A 143 12.39 -2.62 3.84
N MET A 144 12.27 -3.88 4.30
CA MET A 144 13.31 -4.89 4.20
C MET A 144 12.75 -6.24 3.74
N VAL A 145 13.51 -6.91 2.89
CA VAL A 145 13.18 -8.24 2.36
C VAL A 145 13.39 -9.32 3.43
N LEU A 146 12.38 -10.19 3.63
CA LEU A 146 12.42 -11.31 4.58
C LEU A 146 12.97 -12.61 3.97
N GLU A 147 12.77 -12.79 2.67
CA GLU A 147 13.28 -13.89 1.84
C GLU A 147 13.50 -13.34 0.43
N ASP A 148 14.46 -13.89 -0.31
CA ASP A 148 14.83 -13.42 -1.66
C ASP A 148 13.59 -13.07 -2.49
N ALA A 149 13.58 -11.85 -3.01
CA ALA A 149 12.42 -11.22 -3.61
C ALA A 149 12.75 -10.63 -4.98
N GLU A 150 11.73 -10.55 -5.83
CA GLU A 150 11.78 -9.81 -7.09
C GLU A 150 10.78 -8.66 -7.00
N ILE A 151 11.26 -7.43 -7.17
CA ILE A 151 10.47 -6.23 -6.92
C ILE A 151 10.51 -5.35 -8.17
N VAL A 152 9.33 -4.99 -8.66
CA VAL A 152 9.15 -4.05 -9.77
C VAL A 152 9.21 -2.63 -9.23
N MET A 153 9.98 -1.76 -9.87
CA MET A 153 10.12 -0.36 -9.49
C MET A 153 9.45 0.55 -10.51
N ILE A 154 8.33 1.16 -10.11
CA ILE A 154 7.53 2.03 -10.95
C ILE A 154 7.89 3.49 -10.62
N PRO A 155 8.38 4.30 -11.58
CA PRO A 155 8.74 5.69 -11.34
C PRO A 155 7.58 6.50 -10.73
N LYS A 156 7.92 7.41 -9.81
CA LYS A 156 6.96 8.31 -9.16
C LYS A 156 6.03 8.99 -10.16
N ASP A 157 6.59 9.55 -11.23
CA ASP A 157 5.83 10.34 -12.19
C ASP A 157 4.80 9.47 -12.94
N ASP A 158 5.17 8.26 -13.33
CA ASP A 158 4.27 7.30 -13.98
C ASP A 158 3.13 6.88 -13.04
N PHE A 159 3.46 6.60 -11.77
CA PHE A 159 2.45 6.29 -10.76
C PHE A 159 1.47 7.44 -10.53
N LEU A 160 1.97 8.66 -10.32
CA LEU A 160 1.13 9.82 -10.08
C LEU A 160 0.27 10.16 -11.31
N ASN A 161 0.85 10.07 -12.52
CA ASN A 161 0.11 10.24 -13.76
C ASN A 161 -1.03 9.22 -13.88
N ALA A 162 -0.79 7.96 -13.54
CA ALA A 162 -1.83 6.94 -13.57
C ALA A 162 -2.93 7.21 -12.52
N ILE A 163 -2.58 7.68 -11.32
CA ILE A 163 -3.57 8.09 -10.31
C ILE A 163 -4.43 9.27 -10.79
N TYR A 164 -3.83 10.26 -11.46
CA TYR A 164 -4.56 11.45 -11.92
C TYR A 164 -5.42 11.20 -13.16
N ASN A 165 -5.03 10.26 -14.01
CA ASN A 165 -5.69 10.01 -15.28
C ASN A 165 -6.60 8.77 -15.29
N ASP A 166 -6.51 7.90 -14.27
CA ASP A 166 -7.34 6.70 -14.13
C ASP A 166 -8.12 6.69 -12.80
N LEU A 167 -9.42 6.96 -12.87
CA LEU A 167 -10.29 6.88 -11.69
C LEU A 167 -10.36 5.46 -11.10
N GLY A 168 -10.24 4.43 -11.92
CA GLY A 168 -10.23 3.03 -11.49
C GLY A 168 -8.96 2.69 -10.70
N ILE A 169 -7.79 3.17 -11.12
CA ILE A 169 -6.54 3.02 -10.35
C ILE A 169 -6.63 3.85 -9.07
N ALA A 170 -7.07 5.11 -9.14
CA ALA A 170 -7.23 5.95 -7.96
C ALA A 170 -8.15 5.28 -6.92
N ALA A 171 -9.30 4.76 -7.35
CA ALA A 171 -10.23 4.03 -6.48
C ALA A 171 -9.61 2.78 -5.84
N LYS A 172 -8.80 2.02 -6.58
CA LYS A 172 -8.06 0.86 -6.04
C LYS A 172 -7.09 1.27 -4.93
N PHE A 173 -6.31 2.34 -5.12
CA PHE A 173 -5.39 2.83 -4.09
C PHE A 173 -6.12 3.43 -2.89
N ILE A 174 -7.23 4.14 -3.09
CA ILE A 174 -8.08 4.61 -1.99
C ILE A 174 -8.61 3.42 -1.18
N ALA A 175 -9.09 2.37 -1.83
CA ALA A 175 -9.55 1.16 -1.16
C ALA A 175 -8.42 0.45 -0.40
N LEU A 176 -7.22 0.40 -0.98
CA LEU A 176 -6.01 -0.15 -0.34
C LEU A 176 -5.67 0.63 0.94
N ILE A 177 -5.57 1.95 0.87
CA ILE A 177 -5.28 2.81 2.02
C ILE A 177 -6.37 2.66 3.09
N SER A 178 -7.65 2.63 2.69
CA SER A 178 -8.77 2.45 3.63
C SER A 178 -8.70 1.12 4.37
N LYS A 179 -8.29 0.05 3.67
CA LYS A 179 -8.06 -1.28 4.28
C LYS A 179 -6.89 -1.22 5.27
N ASP A 180 -5.77 -0.62 4.88
CA ASP A 180 -4.59 -0.48 5.74
C ASP A 180 -4.90 0.30 7.03
N VAL A 181 -5.67 1.39 6.95
CA VAL A 181 -6.12 2.16 8.12
C VAL A 181 -6.94 1.28 9.06
N LYS A 182 -7.94 0.58 8.53
CA LYS A 182 -8.79 -0.31 9.34
C LYS A 182 -7.99 -1.44 10.01
N GLU A 183 -7.02 -2.02 9.30
CA GLU A 183 -6.13 -3.03 9.86
C GLU A 183 -5.25 -2.46 10.99
N LYS A 184 -4.68 -1.26 10.80
CA LYS A 184 -3.89 -0.57 11.82
C LYS A 184 -4.72 -0.21 13.06
N GLU A 185 -5.95 0.28 12.89
CA GLU A 185 -6.88 0.54 14.00
C GLU A 185 -7.19 -0.73 14.79
N SER A 186 -7.46 -1.85 14.11
CA SER A 186 -7.69 -3.13 14.77
C SER A 186 -6.47 -3.60 15.56
N ARG A 187 -5.26 -3.46 14.99
CA ARG A 187 -4.01 -3.79 15.70
C ARG A 187 -3.79 -2.87 16.92
N LEU A 188 -4.12 -1.59 16.83
CA LEU A 188 -4.02 -0.65 17.95
C LEU A 188 -4.95 -1.05 19.10
N LEU A 189 -6.20 -1.44 18.81
CA LEU A 189 -7.12 -1.97 19.82
C LEU A 189 -6.61 -3.26 20.45
N ASN A 190 -6.05 -4.18 19.66
CA ASN A 190 -5.43 -5.40 20.18
C ASN A 190 -4.28 -5.05 21.13
N LEU A 191 -3.42 -4.09 20.77
CA LEU A 191 -2.30 -3.67 21.61
C LEU A 191 -2.76 -3.08 22.95
N ALA A 192 -3.83 -2.28 22.93
CA ALA A 192 -4.36 -1.60 24.11
C ALA A 192 -5.08 -2.53 25.09
N TYR A 193 -5.85 -3.51 24.58
CA TYR A 193 -6.80 -4.27 25.40
C TYR A 193 -6.59 -5.79 25.42
N ASP A 194 -5.97 -6.36 24.39
CA ASP A 194 -5.76 -7.81 24.38
C ASP A 194 -4.53 -8.20 25.23
N SER A 195 -4.66 -9.33 25.93
CA SER A 195 -3.57 -10.02 26.57
C SER A 195 -2.46 -10.38 25.57
N LEU A 196 -1.22 -10.50 26.05
CA LEU A 196 -0.10 -10.92 25.22
C LEU A 196 -0.40 -12.21 24.45
N ARG A 197 -0.98 -13.19 25.14
CA ARG A 197 -1.28 -14.51 24.56
C ARG A 197 -2.26 -14.40 23.38
N LYS A 198 -3.35 -13.65 23.54
CA LYS A 198 -4.30 -13.36 22.45
C LYS A 198 -3.65 -12.57 21.31
N ARG A 199 -2.79 -11.60 21.60
CA ARG A 199 -2.04 -10.86 20.56
C ARG A 199 -1.12 -11.77 19.75
N VAL A 200 -0.41 -12.68 20.41
CA VAL A 200 0.45 -13.67 19.72
C VAL A 200 -0.40 -14.59 18.85
N ALA A 201 -1.54 -15.06 19.34
CA ALA A 201 -2.46 -15.90 18.56
C ALA A 201 -2.96 -15.18 17.29
N LYS A 202 -3.48 -13.95 17.43
CA LYS A 202 -3.91 -13.12 16.29
C LYS A 202 -2.77 -12.85 15.33
N GLY A 203 -1.59 -12.48 15.83
CA GLY A 203 -0.41 -12.23 15.00
C GLY A 203 0.01 -13.45 14.17
N LEU A 204 0.01 -14.65 14.77
CA LEU A 204 0.29 -15.89 14.03
C LEU A 204 -0.74 -16.18 12.95
N VAL A 205 -2.03 -15.98 13.23
CA VAL A 205 -3.12 -16.15 12.26
C VAL A 205 -3.00 -15.14 11.12
N ASP A 206 -2.71 -13.88 11.42
CA ASP A 206 -2.52 -12.83 10.41
C ASP A 206 -1.34 -13.14 9.49
N ILE A 207 -0.18 -13.49 10.07
CA ILE A 207 1.01 -13.86 9.31
C ILE A 207 0.73 -15.10 8.46
N HIS A 208 0.04 -16.10 9.00
CA HIS A 208 -0.34 -17.30 8.26
C HIS A 208 -1.22 -16.99 7.06
N THR A 209 -2.26 -16.17 7.27
CA THR A 209 -3.21 -15.80 6.22
C THR A 209 -2.54 -15.05 5.08
N ARG A 210 -1.47 -14.29 5.36
CA ARG A 210 -0.65 -13.63 4.34
C ARG A 210 0.36 -14.60 3.72
N PHE A 211 1.30 -15.08 4.51
CA PHE A 211 2.53 -15.68 3.99
C PHE A 211 2.50 -17.17 3.72
N ALA A 212 1.53 -17.90 4.30
CA ALA A 212 1.51 -19.35 4.23
C ALA A 212 0.76 -19.84 2.98
N GLY A 213 -0.19 -19.06 2.44
CA GLY A 213 -1.00 -19.47 1.30
C GLY A 213 -1.70 -20.81 1.59
N ASN A 214 -1.37 -21.85 0.83
CA ASN A 214 -1.83 -23.24 1.05
C ASN A 214 -0.89 -24.06 1.95
N ASP A 215 0.33 -23.61 2.21
CA ASP A 215 1.22 -24.23 3.17
C ASP A 215 0.75 -23.85 4.59
N LYS A 216 0.85 -24.77 5.54
CA LYS A 216 0.53 -24.52 6.95
C LYS A 216 1.72 -23.96 7.72
N SER A 217 2.89 -23.88 7.08
CA SER A 217 4.16 -23.55 7.72
C SER A 217 4.51 -22.07 7.62
N LEU A 218 4.88 -21.47 8.76
CA LEU A 218 5.39 -20.10 8.84
C LEU A 218 6.91 -20.13 8.86
N SER A 219 7.51 -19.61 7.80
CA SER A 219 8.95 -19.40 7.65
C SER A 219 9.30 -17.93 7.93
N ILE A 220 9.07 -17.48 9.16
CA ILE A 220 9.42 -16.14 9.65
C ILE A 220 10.20 -16.26 10.97
N SER A 221 11.12 -15.34 11.23
CA SER A 221 11.94 -15.39 12.45
C SER A 221 11.09 -15.11 13.70
N ARG A 222 11.55 -15.57 14.86
CA ARG A 222 10.87 -15.29 16.14
C ARG A 222 11.00 -13.82 16.50
N GLU A 223 12.12 -13.19 16.17
CA GLU A 223 12.27 -11.74 16.32
C GLU A 223 11.22 -10.99 15.49
N ASP A 224 11.05 -11.32 14.22
CA ASP A 224 10.09 -10.63 13.34
C ASP A 224 8.64 -10.83 13.83
N ILE A 225 8.26 -12.04 14.25
CA ILE A 225 6.92 -12.26 14.86
C ILE A 225 6.76 -11.38 16.11
N ALA A 226 7.78 -11.29 16.96
CA ALA A 226 7.71 -10.50 18.18
C ALA A 226 7.58 -9.00 17.87
N GLN A 227 8.34 -8.51 16.90
CA GLN A 227 8.27 -7.13 16.40
C GLN A 227 6.91 -6.82 15.74
N TYR A 228 6.30 -7.78 15.04
CA TYR A 228 4.96 -7.63 14.45
C TYR A 228 3.85 -7.62 15.50
N VAL A 229 3.95 -8.48 16.51
CA VAL A 229 3.00 -8.55 17.63
C VAL A 229 3.18 -7.37 18.60
N GLY A 230 4.36 -6.73 18.60
CA GLY A 230 4.70 -5.67 19.55
C GLY A 230 5.03 -6.21 20.95
N THR A 231 5.83 -7.27 21.03
CA THR A 231 6.29 -7.87 22.29
C THR A 231 7.78 -8.17 22.28
N ALA A 232 8.35 -8.48 23.45
CA ALA A 232 9.72 -8.98 23.54
C ALA A 232 9.82 -10.41 22.98
N THR A 233 10.92 -10.72 22.27
CA THR A 233 11.17 -12.05 21.70
C THR A 233 11.09 -13.17 22.73
N GLU A 234 11.63 -12.95 23.93
CA GLU A 234 11.58 -13.92 25.03
C GLU A 234 10.13 -14.22 25.47
N SER A 235 9.30 -13.19 25.59
CA SER A 235 7.89 -13.33 25.94
C SER A 235 7.11 -14.06 24.85
N LEU A 236 7.39 -13.79 23.58
CA LEU A 236 6.84 -14.55 22.46
C LEU A 236 7.22 -16.04 22.55
N ILE A 237 8.49 -16.36 22.79
CA ILE A 237 8.99 -17.74 22.86
C ILE A 237 8.30 -18.52 23.99
N ARG A 238 8.07 -17.89 25.15
CA ARG A 238 7.28 -18.50 26.23
C ARG A 238 5.86 -18.83 25.76
N THR A 239 5.14 -17.87 25.18
CA THR A 239 3.78 -18.09 24.69
C THR A 239 3.70 -19.16 23.61
N LEU A 240 4.68 -19.22 22.71
CA LEU A 240 4.76 -20.29 21.70
C LEU A 240 4.98 -21.68 22.32
N SER A 241 5.73 -21.75 23.42
CA SER A 241 5.94 -23.00 24.16
C SER A 241 4.62 -23.49 24.79
N ASP A 242 3.84 -22.57 25.34
CA ASP A 242 2.49 -22.87 25.86
C ASP A 242 1.58 -23.38 24.74
N PHE A 243 1.50 -22.67 23.61
CA PHE A 243 0.71 -23.08 22.45
C PHE A 243 1.12 -24.45 21.89
N LYS A 244 2.42 -24.77 21.93
CA LYS A 244 2.92 -26.09 21.53
C LYS A 244 2.47 -27.17 22.53
N SER A 245 2.55 -26.90 23.84
CA SER A 245 2.11 -27.84 24.88
C SER A 245 0.61 -28.16 24.78
N GLU A 246 -0.18 -27.17 24.36
CA GLU A 246 -1.62 -27.27 24.13
C GLU A 246 -2.00 -27.82 22.75
N LYS A 247 -1.01 -28.18 21.92
CA LYS A 247 -1.17 -28.71 20.56
C LYS A 247 -1.91 -27.75 19.60
N LEU A 248 -1.82 -26.45 19.84
CA LEU A 248 -2.32 -25.40 18.95
C LEU A 248 -1.36 -25.09 17.79
N ILE A 249 -0.07 -25.34 18.03
CA ILE A 249 0.99 -25.24 17.03
C ILE A 249 1.96 -26.41 17.15
N GLU A 250 2.66 -26.72 16.07
CA GLU A 250 3.87 -27.53 16.07
C GLU A 250 5.07 -26.67 15.66
N ILE A 251 6.26 -27.09 16.10
CA ILE A 251 7.51 -26.48 15.64
C ILE A 251 8.37 -27.60 15.05
N LYS A 252 8.64 -27.51 13.75
CA LYS A 252 9.46 -28.46 12.98
C LYS A 252 10.46 -27.68 12.14
N ASP A 253 11.74 -28.03 12.23
CA ASP A 253 12.85 -27.39 11.49
C ASP A 253 12.85 -25.85 11.60
N GLY A 254 12.56 -25.34 12.80
CA GLY A 254 12.45 -23.91 13.09
C GLY A 254 11.15 -23.23 12.63
N ARG A 255 10.36 -23.88 11.76
CA ARG A 255 9.08 -23.37 11.25
C ARG A 255 7.95 -23.61 12.23
N ILE A 256 6.96 -22.72 12.23
CA ILE A 256 5.71 -22.87 13.01
C ILE A 256 4.66 -23.49 12.10
N ILE A 257 4.01 -24.56 12.54
CA ILE A 257 2.88 -25.14 11.83
C ILE A 257 1.65 -24.91 12.69
N ILE A 258 0.65 -24.20 12.17
CA ILE A 258 -0.62 -24.02 12.87
C ILE A 258 -1.45 -25.29 12.68
N THR A 259 -1.69 -26.04 13.75
CA THR A 259 -2.44 -27.31 13.70
C THR A 259 -3.94 -27.07 13.62
N ASP A 260 -4.44 -26.06 14.35
CA ASP A 260 -5.85 -25.69 14.40
C ASP A 260 -6.01 -24.17 14.40
N ILE A 261 -6.20 -23.60 13.20
CA ILE A 261 -6.38 -22.16 13.02
C ILE A 261 -7.65 -21.64 13.70
N ARG A 262 -8.71 -22.46 13.79
CA ARG A 262 -9.99 -22.03 14.39
C ARG A 262 -9.80 -21.86 15.89
N LYS A 263 -9.23 -22.86 16.57
CA LYS A 263 -8.93 -22.76 18.01
C LYS A 263 -7.99 -21.61 18.33
N LEU A 264 -6.94 -21.43 17.52
CA LEU A 264 -6.00 -20.33 17.72
C LEU A 264 -6.68 -18.96 17.54
N SER A 265 -7.56 -18.83 16.54
CA SER A 265 -8.32 -17.60 16.30
C SER A 265 -9.39 -17.30 17.36
N SER A 266 -9.92 -18.33 18.03
CA SER A 266 -10.96 -18.21 19.04
C SER A 266 -10.43 -18.03 20.47
N LEU A 267 -9.13 -17.81 20.65
CA LEU A 267 -8.56 -17.61 21.98
C LEU A 267 -9.11 -16.31 22.61
N ALA A 268 -9.84 -16.48 23.72
CA ALA A 268 -10.40 -15.38 24.50
C ALA A 268 -9.35 -14.65 25.35
N TYR A 269 -8.27 -15.35 25.72
CA TYR A 269 -7.20 -14.90 26.62
C TYR A 269 -5.82 -15.28 26.09
#